data_AF-A0A530L812-F1
#
_entry.id   AF-A0A530L812-F1
#
_cell.length_a   1.000
_cell.length_b   1.000
_cell.length_c   1.000
_cell.angle_alpha   90.00
_cell.angle_beta   90.00
_cell.angle_gamma   90.00
#
_symmetry.space_group_name_H-M   'P 1'
#
loop_
_entity.id
_entity.type
_entity.pdbx_description
1 polymer ?
#
loop_
_entity_poly.entity_id
_entity_poly.type
_entity_poly.pdbx_seq_one_letter_code
_entity_poly.pdbx_strand_id
1 'polypeptide(L)' 'MTAKTWAYEDFVEGASLDLGTKLVSAAEIIEFADEFDAQPMHLDEAAGKASILGGLAASGWHTCAM' A
#
# COMPACT_ATOMS: atom_id res chain seq x y z
N MET A 1 -9.03 12.11 -6.36
CA MET A 1 -8.09 12.66 -7.35
C MET A 1 -8.56 14.06 -7.75
N THR A 2 -7.79 15.09 -7.42
CA THR A 2 -8.14 16.47 -7.79
C THR A 2 -8.09 16.62 -9.32
N ALA A 3 -9.08 17.28 -9.91
CA ALA A 3 -9.11 17.55 -11.36
C ALA A 3 -8.05 18.56 -11.85
N LYS A 4 -7.10 18.96 -10.99
CA LYS A 4 -6.04 19.91 -11.32
C LYS A 4 -4.93 19.18 -12.08
N THR A 5 -4.61 19.67 -13.27
CA THR A 5 -3.33 19.38 -13.93
C THR A 5 -2.26 20.25 -13.28
N TRP A 6 -1.22 19.61 -12.75
CA TRP A 6 -0.10 20.31 -12.10
C TRP A 6 1.00 20.60 -13.11
N ALA A 7 1.55 21.81 -13.06
CA ALA A 7 2.78 22.20 -13.75
C ALA A 7 3.94 22.32 -12.75
N TYR A 8 5.18 22.46 -13.25
CA TYR A 8 6.36 22.59 -12.38
C TYR A 8 6.28 23.84 -11.49
N GLU A 9 5.75 24.94 -12.04
CA GLU A 9 5.64 26.23 -11.38
C GLU A 9 4.60 26.27 -10.25
N ASP A 10 3.73 25.24 -10.15
CA ASP A 10 2.77 25.11 -9.05
C ASP A 10 3.42 24.59 -7.74
N PHE A 11 4.62 24.02 -7.81
CA PHE A 11 5.30 23.45 -6.64
C PHE A 11 6.16 24.51 -5.95
N VAL A 12 5.91 24.70 -4.65
CA VAL A 12 6.68 25.59 -3.79
C VAL A 12 7.24 24.82 -2.61
N GLU A 13 8.39 25.26 -2.09
CA GLU A 13 8.98 24.64 -0.90
C GLU A 13 8.00 24.64 0.27
N GLY A 14 7.88 23.49 0.93
CA GLY A 14 6.94 23.30 2.04
C GLY A 14 5.48 23.01 1.63
N ALA A 15 5.17 22.93 0.33
CA ALA A 15 3.85 22.50 -0.12
C ALA A 15 3.51 21.08 0.37
N SER A 16 2.26 20.86 0.74
CA SER A 16 1.70 19.55 1.13
C SER A 16 0.46 19.27 0.30
N LEU A 17 0.34 18.03 -0.18
CA LEU A 17 -0.79 17.56 -0.97
C LEU A 17 -1.52 16.47 -0.17
N ASP A 18 -2.79 16.71 0.13
CA ASP A 18 -3.65 15.69 0.69
C ASP A 18 -4.13 14.77 -0.44
N LEU A 19 -3.67 13.51 -0.41
CA LEU A 19 -4.03 12.47 -1.37
C LEU A 19 -5.29 11.70 -0.96
N GLY A 20 -5.80 11.94 0.25
CA GLY A 20 -6.92 11.25 0.85
C GLY A 20 -6.51 9.93 1.52
N THR A 21 -7.51 9.07 1.73
CA THR A 21 -7.36 7.80 2.43
C THR A 21 -7.91 6.66 1.60
N LYS A 22 -7.22 5.52 1.60
CA LYS A 22 -7.69 4.27 1.00
C LYS A 22 -7.81 3.19 2.07
N LEU A 23 -8.96 2.53 2.13
CA LEU A 23 -9.10 1.29 2.88
C LEU A 23 -8.44 0.16 2.07
N VAL A 24 -7.53 -0.56 2.71
CA VAL A 24 -6.86 -1.73 2.15
C VAL A 24 -7.46 -2.96 2.82
N SER A 25 -8.08 -3.83 2.02
CA SER A 25 -8.73 -5.04 2.52
C SER A 25 -7.76 -6.22 2.54
N ALA A 26 -8.04 -7.23 3.37
CA ALA A 26 -7.25 -8.46 3.38
C ALA A 26 -7.25 -9.18 2.02
N ALA A 27 -8.37 -9.13 1.29
CA ALA A 27 -8.46 -9.70 -0.05
C ALA A 27 -7.51 -9.00 -1.04
N GLU A 28 -7.48 -7.67 -1.01
CA GLU A 28 -6.57 -6.87 -1.86
C GLU A 28 -5.10 -7.10 -1.49
N ILE A 29 -4.79 -7.29 -0.21
CA ILE A 29 -3.45 -7.66 0.25
C ILE A 29 -2.99 -8.97 -0.38
N ILE A 30 -3.85 -9.99 -0.30
CA ILE A 30 -3.55 -11.33 -0.80
C ILE A 30 -3.47 -11.33 -2.33
N GLU A 31 -4.39 -10.63 -3.01
CA GLU A 31 -4.41 -10.51 -4.48
C GLU A 31 -3.11 -9.88 -5.00
N PHE A 32 -2.68 -8.75 -4.42
CA PHE A 32 -1.41 -8.13 -4.81
C PHE A 32 -0.22 -9.05 -4.51
N ALA A 33 -0.20 -9.68 -3.35
CA ALA A 33 0.91 -10.53 -2.93
C ALA A 33 1.04 -11.78 -3.80
N ASP A 34 -0.07 -12.40 -4.21
CA ASP A 34 -0.07 -13.59 -5.07
C ASP A 34 0.60 -13.28 -6.42
N GLU A 35 0.41 -12.07 -6.93
CA GLU A 35 1.00 -11.65 -8.20
C GLU A 35 2.45 -11.15 -8.07
N PHE A 36 2.76 -10.37 -7.03
CA PHE A 36 3.97 -9.55 -7.01
C PHE A 36 4.95 -9.80 -5.85
N ASP A 37 4.51 -10.38 -4.74
CA ASP A 37 5.34 -10.57 -3.54
C ASP A 37 4.80 -11.71 -2.67
N ALA A 38 4.90 -12.94 -3.18
CA ALA A 38 4.28 -14.14 -2.62
C ALA A 38 4.98 -14.66 -1.35
N GLN A 39 5.43 -13.77 -0.47
CA GLN A 39 5.94 -14.17 0.84
C GLN A 39 4.77 -14.63 1.74
N PRO A 40 4.94 -15.70 2.55
CA PRO A 40 3.82 -16.34 3.25
C PRO A 40 2.99 -15.41 4.15
N MET A 41 3.62 -14.44 4.81
CA MET A 41 2.95 -13.46 5.69
C MET A 41 2.04 -12.46 4.96
N HIS A 42 2.08 -12.42 3.63
CA HIS A 42 1.21 -11.61 2.79
C HIS A 42 0.04 -12.39 2.20
N LEU A 43 0.07 -13.73 2.29
CA LEU A 43 -0.92 -14.62 1.69
C LEU A 43 -1.80 -15.32 2.74
N ASP A 44 -1.28 -15.53 3.95
CA ASP A 44 -1.97 -16.32 4.97
C ASP A 44 -1.82 -15.71 6.37
N GLU A 45 -2.93 -15.73 7.12
CA GLU A 45 -3.03 -15.17 8.47
C GLU A 45 -2.19 -15.95 9.49
N ALA A 46 -2.11 -17.29 9.38
CA ALA A 46 -1.33 -18.10 10.31
C ALA A 46 0.17 -17.94 10.06
N ALA A 47 0.60 -17.88 8.80
CA ALA A 47 1.96 -17.54 8.41
C ALA A 47 2.33 -16.12 8.87
N GLY A 48 1.41 -15.17 8.74
CA GLY A 48 1.55 -13.82 9.27
C GLY A 48 1.80 -13.80 10.79
N LYS A 49 1.00 -14.54 11.56
CA LYS A 49 1.16 -14.69 13.02
C LYS A 49 2.46 -15.38 13.43
N ALA A 50 2.96 -16.31 12.61
CA ALA A 50 4.24 -16.96 12.84
C ALA A 50 5.45 -16.07 12.48
N SER A 51 5.23 -14.95 11.78
CA SER A 51 6.26 -13.99 11.41
C SER A 51 6.44 -12.89 12.45
N ILE A 52 7.47 -12.06 12.27
CA ILE A 52 7.70 -10.86 13.09
C ILE A 52 6.59 -9.81 12.98
N LEU A 53 5.74 -9.90 11.96
CA LEU A 53 4.65 -8.94 11.70
C LEU A 53 3.42 -9.22 12.58
N GLY A 54 3.29 -10.42 13.15
CA GLY A 54 2.25 -10.76 14.13
C GLY A 54 0.84 -10.98 13.56
N GLY A 55 0.66 -10.97 12.24
CA GLY A 55 -0.61 -11.20 11.54
C GLY A 55 -0.44 -11.08 10.03
N LEU A 56 -1.51 -11.27 9.26
CA LEU A 56 -1.51 -10.96 7.83
C LEU A 56 -1.14 -9.48 7.64
N ALA A 57 -0.16 -9.22 6.78
CA ALA A 57 0.31 -7.87 6.51
C ALA A 57 0.34 -7.60 5.01
N ALA A 58 0.09 -6.35 4.61
CA ALA A 58 0.32 -5.92 3.23
C ALA A 58 1.83 -6.01 2.88
N SER A 59 2.15 -6.33 1.63
CA SER A 59 3.50 -6.14 1.11
C SER A 59 3.87 -4.65 1.16
N GLY A 60 5.14 -4.36 1.46
CA GLY A 60 5.68 -3.00 1.32
C GLY A 60 5.52 -2.47 -0.10
N TRP A 61 5.65 -3.34 -1.12
CA TRP A 61 5.46 -2.97 -2.52
C TRP A 61 4.01 -2.61 -2.85
N HIS A 62 3.05 -3.30 -2.22
CA HIS A 62 1.65 -2.93 -2.34
C HIS A 62 1.42 -1.51 -1.81
N THR A 63 2.03 -1.17 -0.67
CA THR A 63 1.94 0.17 -0.08
C THR A 63 2.59 1.25 -0.97
N CYS A 64 3.71 0.94 -1.63
CA CYS A 64 4.37 1.88 -2.55
C CYS A 64 3.62 2.10 -3.87
N ALA A 65 2.79 1.14 -4.29
CA ALA A 65 2.10 1.16 -5.58
C ALA A 65 0.71 1.83 -5.54
N MET A 66 0.22 2.20 -4.35
CA MET A 66 -1.09 2.83 -4.13
C MET A 66 -1.10 4.35 -4.27
#